data_AF-A0AAW6RK68-F1
#
_entry.id   AF-A0AAW6RK68-F1
#
_cell.length_a   1.000
_cell.length_b   1.000
_cell.length_c   1.000
_cell.angle_alpha   90.00
_cell.angle_beta   90.00
_cell.angle_gamma   90.00
#
_symmetry.space_group_name_H-M   'P 1'
#
loop_
_entity.id
_entity.type
_entity.pdbx_description
1 polymer ?
#
loop_
_entity_poly.entity_id
_entity_poly.type
_entity_poly.pdbx_seq_one_letter_code
_entity_poly.pdbx_strand_id
1 'polypeptide(L)'
;MPHFACATRAISKAGARAGRLLACLGLAASALLATPLWAAGGSCNPEGTQAELNACAVQTLERADAELNEIYGRIREANRDDKVRLRQLQAAQQLWLKQRDADLKALFSLALNENPQAKYGSVYFMEYAYAKARMTEDRARWLRTEFLENANKP
;
A
#
# COMPACT_ATOMS: atom_id res chain seq x y z
N MET A 1 28.12 -1.12 10.57
CA MET A 1 27.29 -0.81 9.39
C MET A 1 27.49 -1.93 8.38
N PRO A 2 26.57 -2.87 8.17
CA PRO A 2 26.76 -3.88 7.14
C PRO A 2 26.35 -3.30 5.79
N HIS A 3 27.32 -3.24 4.88
CA HIS A 3 27.14 -2.98 3.47
C HIS A 3 26.30 -4.11 2.85
N PHE A 4 25.10 -3.81 2.38
CA PHE A 4 24.36 -4.72 1.52
C PHE A 4 24.98 -4.69 0.12
N ALA A 5 25.83 -5.67 -0.17
CA ALA A 5 26.38 -5.90 -1.49
C ALA A 5 25.29 -6.41 -2.44
N CYS A 6 25.07 -5.67 -3.53
CA CYS A 6 24.23 -6.06 -4.65
C CYS A 6 24.89 -7.23 -5.40
N ALA A 7 24.30 -8.42 -5.33
CA ALA A 7 24.70 -9.56 -6.15
C ALA A 7 23.69 -9.75 -7.29
N THR A 8 24.11 -9.37 -8.49
CA THR A 8 23.46 -9.69 -9.76
C THR A 8 23.72 -11.16 -10.12
N ARG A 9 22.66 -11.92 -10.46
CA ARG A 9 22.80 -13.11 -11.29
C ARG A 9 21.65 -13.20 -12.29
N ALA A 10 22.00 -13.03 -13.55
CA ALA A 10 21.21 -13.42 -14.71
C ALA A 10 21.52 -14.88 -15.09
N ILE A 11 20.69 -15.43 -15.99
CA ILE A 11 20.78 -16.66 -16.83
C ILE A 11 19.51 -17.51 -16.61
N SER A 12 18.79 -18.08 -17.56
CA SER A 12 18.51 -17.89 -19.00
C SER A 12 17.54 -19.03 -19.40
N LYS A 13 16.54 -18.72 -20.24
CA LYS A 13 15.82 -19.55 -21.25
C LYS A 13 15.27 -20.96 -20.89
N ALA A 14 13.99 -21.18 -21.22
CA ALA A 14 13.55 -22.08 -22.31
C ALA A 14 12.02 -22.05 -22.47
N GLY A 15 11.56 -22.00 -23.72
CA GLY A 15 10.15 -22.03 -24.08
C GLY A 15 9.58 -23.45 -24.22
N ALA A 16 8.25 -23.55 -24.21
CA ALA A 16 7.50 -24.66 -24.79
C ALA A 16 6.23 -24.11 -25.45
N ARG A 17 5.97 -24.57 -26.68
CA ARG A 17 4.83 -24.24 -27.54
C ARG A 17 3.63 -25.17 -27.26
N ALA A 18 2.52 -24.76 -27.86
CA ALA A 18 1.46 -25.59 -28.46
C ALA A 18 0.22 -25.92 -27.62
N GLY A 19 -0.77 -25.02 -27.75
CA GLY A 19 -2.14 -25.27 -28.22
C GLY A 19 -2.81 -26.62 -28.02
N ARG A 20 -4.02 -26.57 -27.46
CA ARG A 20 -5.24 -27.15 -28.05
C ARG A 20 -6.47 -26.49 -27.45
N LEU A 21 -7.32 -25.95 -28.32
CA LEU A 21 -8.69 -25.56 -28.02
C LEU A 21 -9.51 -26.81 -27.70
N LEU A 22 -10.22 -26.81 -26.57
CA LEU A 22 -11.35 -27.68 -26.31
C LEU A 22 -12.39 -26.86 -25.56
N ALA A 23 -13.42 -26.46 -26.31
CA ALA A 23 -14.65 -25.88 -25.79
C ALA A 23 -15.49 -26.99 -25.16
N CYS A 24 -15.80 -26.87 -23.87
CA CYS A 24 -16.90 -27.56 -23.24
C CYS A 24 -17.81 -26.52 -22.58
N LEU A 25 -19.05 -26.49 -23.07
CA LEU A 25 -20.13 -25.68 -22.52
C LEU A 25 -20.45 -26.10 -21.08
N GLY A 26 -20.61 -25.09 -20.23
CA GLY A 26 -21.74 -24.95 -19.31
C GLY A 26 -21.84 -25.93 -18.16
N LEU A 27 -21.28 -25.56 -17.00
CA LEU A 27 -21.92 -25.84 -15.72
C LEU A 27 -22.05 -24.55 -14.90
N ALA A 28 -23.20 -24.46 -14.24
CA ALA A 28 -23.79 -23.31 -13.61
C ALA A 28 -22.91 -22.55 -12.61
N ALA A 29 -23.17 -21.25 -12.55
CA ALA A 29 -22.66 -20.29 -11.59
C ALA A 29 -22.78 -20.78 -10.15
N SER A 30 -21.67 -20.71 -9.43
CA SER A 30 -21.65 -20.50 -7.98
C SER A 30 -20.47 -19.58 -7.70
N ALA A 31 -20.65 -18.30 -8.04
CA ALA A 31 -19.82 -17.25 -7.49
C ALA A 31 -20.15 -17.16 -6.01
N LEU A 32 -19.50 -18.02 -5.20
CA LEU A 32 -19.28 -17.72 -3.80
C LEU A 32 -18.42 -16.45 -3.80
N LEU A 33 -19.10 -15.31 -3.77
CA LEU A 33 -18.52 -14.08 -3.26
C LEU A 33 -18.09 -14.43 -1.84
N ALA A 34 -16.84 -14.83 -1.69
CA ALA A 34 -16.15 -14.75 -0.42
C ALA A 34 -16.08 -13.26 -0.10
N THR A 35 -17.18 -12.71 0.43
CA THR A 35 -17.17 -11.41 1.04
C THR A 35 -16.14 -11.53 2.15
N PRO A 36 -15.05 -10.73 2.14
CA PRO A 36 -14.16 -10.71 3.27
C PRO A 36 -15.03 -10.35 4.47
N LEU A 37 -14.97 -11.20 5.51
CA LEU A 37 -15.73 -11.09 6.76
C LEU A 37 -15.27 -9.88 7.60
N TRP A 38 -14.83 -8.81 6.96
CA TRP A 38 -14.27 -7.60 7.55
C TRP A 38 -15.20 -6.40 7.35
N ALA A 39 -16.36 -6.58 6.72
CA ALA A 39 -17.48 -5.66 6.83
C ALA A 39 -18.23 -5.88 8.16
N ALA A 40 -17.51 -5.84 9.28
CA ALA A 40 -18.07 -5.49 10.58
C ALA A 40 -17.81 -3.98 10.71
N GLY A 41 -18.75 -3.09 10.40
CA GLY A 41 -20.11 -3.06 10.90
C GLY A 41 -20.18 -2.08 12.08
N GLY A 42 -19.83 -0.82 11.82
CA GLY A 42 -19.86 0.30 12.76
C GLY A 42 -19.32 1.57 12.10
N SER A 43 -19.96 2.72 12.31
CA SER A 43 -19.36 4.01 11.98
C SER A 43 -18.17 4.27 12.91
N CYS A 44 -17.16 5.02 12.47
CA CYS A 44 -16.07 5.44 13.36
C CYS A 44 -16.65 6.08 14.64
N ASN A 45 -16.29 5.51 15.79
CA ASN A 45 -16.58 6.03 17.13
C ASN A 45 -15.31 5.88 17.99
N PRO A 46 -14.58 6.98 18.29
CA PRO A 46 -13.35 6.94 19.10
C PRO A 46 -13.54 6.48 20.54
N GLU A 47 -14.77 6.49 21.05
CA GLU A 47 -15.14 6.02 22.39
C GLU A 47 -15.90 4.68 22.33
N GLY A 48 -15.95 4.07 21.14
CA GLY A 48 -16.76 2.89 20.86
C GLY A 48 -16.06 1.57 21.10
N THR A 49 -16.69 0.52 20.59
CA THR A 49 -16.19 -0.84 20.54
C THR A 49 -14.92 -0.94 19.69
N GLN A 50 -14.18 -2.05 19.83
CA GLN A 50 -13.00 -2.30 18.99
C GLN A 50 -13.34 -2.30 17.49
N ALA A 51 -14.54 -2.71 17.10
CA ALA A 51 -14.98 -2.67 15.70
C ALA A 51 -15.11 -1.23 15.19
N GLU A 52 -15.65 -0.33 16.01
CA GLU A 52 -15.78 1.10 15.66
C GLU A 52 -14.43 1.82 15.70
N LEU A 53 -13.53 1.46 16.62
CA LEU A 53 -12.14 1.94 16.63
C LEU A 53 -11.38 1.48 15.37
N ASN A 54 -11.55 0.22 14.96
CA ASN A 54 -11.01 -0.29 13.71
C ASN A 54 -11.54 0.50 12.50
N ALA A 55 -12.84 0.86 12.50
CA ALA A 55 -13.43 1.70 11.47
C ALA A 55 -12.80 3.12 11.45
N CYS A 56 -12.51 3.70 12.61
CA CYS A 56 -11.76 4.97 12.68
C CYS A 56 -10.36 4.86 12.07
N ALA A 57 -9.64 3.78 12.34
CA ALA A 57 -8.30 3.58 11.79
C ALA A 57 -8.31 3.44 10.26
N VAL A 58 -9.33 2.75 9.70
CA VAL A 58 -9.55 2.68 8.24
C VAL A 58 -9.80 4.07 7.66
N GLN A 59 -10.72 4.84 8.23
CA GLN A 59 -11.03 6.19 7.74
C GLN A 59 -9.82 7.13 7.80
N THR A 60 -8.99 7.03 8.83
CA THR A 60 -7.75 7.80 8.92
C THR A 60 -6.76 7.42 7.83
N LEU A 61 -6.58 6.12 7.57
CA LEU A 61 -5.74 5.66 6.47
C LEU A 61 -6.27 6.11 5.10
N GLU A 62 -7.58 6.00 4.86
CA GLU A 62 -8.21 6.46 3.62
C GLU A 62 -7.99 7.96 3.39
N ARG A 63 -8.10 8.78 4.45
CA ARG A 63 -7.82 10.22 4.38
C ARG A 63 -6.35 10.49 4.03
N ALA A 64 -5.42 9.79 4.66
CA ALA A 64 -3.99 9.92 4.39
C ALA A 64 -3.65 9.53 2.94
N ASP A 65 -4.21 8.43 2.44
CA ASP A 65 -4.03 7.99 1.05
C ASP A 65 -4.66 8.99 0.07
N ALA A 66 -5.83 9.57 0.38
CA ALA A 66 -6.45 10.61 -0.44
C ALA A 66 -5.58 11.87 -0.52
N GLU A 67 -5.05 12.34 0.62
CA GLU A 67 -4.17 13.51 0.66
C GLU A 67 -2.89 13.27 -0.16
N LEU A 68 -2.25 12.11 0.01
CA LEU A 68 -1.06 11.74 -0.76
C LEU A 68 -1.33 11.78 -2.27
N ASN A 69 -2.47 11.23 -2.71
CA ASN A 69 -2.85 11.21 -4.11
C ASN A 69 -3.17 12.61 -4.66
N GLU A 70 -3.82 13.46 -3.87
CA GLU A 70 -4.09 14.86 -4.22
C GLU A 70 -2.78 15.64 -4.44
N ILE A 71 -1.83 15.53 -3.50
CA ILE A 71 -0.51 16.17 -3.61
C ILE A 71 0.24 15.64 -4.83
N TYR A 72 0.28 14.32 -5.02
CA TYR A 72 0.91 13.71 -6.18
C TYR A 72 0.31 14.22 -7.49
N GLY A 73 -1.02 14.34 -7.56
CA GLY A 73 -1.74 14.93 -8.69
C GLY A 73 -1.33 16.38 -8.97
N ARG A 74 -1.25 17.23 -7.94
CA ARG A 74 -0.77 18.62 -8.06
C ARG A 74 0.66 18.70 -8.57
N ILE A 75 1.55 17.84 -8.07
CA ILE A 75 2.94 17.79 -8.55
C ILE A 75 2.99 17.43 -10.03
N ARG A 76 2.19 16.44 -10.46
CA ARG A 76 2.13 16.08 -11.89
C ARG A 76 1.66 17.23 -12.77
N GLU A 77 0.64 17.97 -12.33
CA GLU A 77 0.12 19.11 -13.09
C GLU A 77 1.16 20.23 -13.20
N ALA A 78 1.78 20.61 -12.08
CA ALA A 78 2.80 21.64 -12.03
C ALA A 78 4.05 21.31 -12.87
N ASN A 79 4.32 20.02 -13.11
CA ASN A 79 5.50 19.53 -13.84
C ASN A 79 5.11 18.81 -15.14
N ARG A 80 3.92 19.09 -15.71
CA ARG A 80 3.35 18.32 -16.84
C ARG A 80 4.29 18.23 -18.05
N ASP A 81 5.13 19.22 -18.27
CA ASP A 81 6.05 19.31 -19.41
C ASP A 81 7.42 18.66 -19.13
N ASP A 82 7.78 18.44 -17.86
CA ASP A 82 9.02 17.76 -17.46
C ASP A 82 8.81 16.25 -17.32
N LYS A 83 8.75 15.57 -18.47
CA LYS A 83 8.52 14.11 -18.53
C LYS A 83 9.63 13.28 -17.88
N VAL A 84 10.85 13.79 -17.76
CA VAL A 84 11.95 13.06 -17.12
C VAL A 84 11.76 13.07 -15.61
N ARG A 85 11.52 14.25 -15.02
CA ARG A 85 11.22 14.42 -13.60
C ARG A 85 10.00 13.62 -13.16
N LEU A 86 8.92 13.63 -13.94
CA LEU A 86 7.72 12.85 -13.61
C LEU A 86 7.97 11.34 -13.60
N ARG A 87 8.76 10.82 -14.54
CA ARG A 87 9.15 9.39 -14.55
C ARG A 87 10.00 9.02 -13.33
N GLN A 88 10.95 9.87 -12.96
CA GLN A 88 11.78 9.65 -11.78
C GLN A 88 10.96 9.72 -10.48
N LEU A 89 10.05 10.69 -10.38
CA LEU A 89 9.14 10.81 -9.25
C LEU A 89 8.24 9.57 -9.11
N GLN A 90 7.67 9.08 -10.22
CA GLN A 90 6.87 7.87 -10.22
C GLN A 90 7.66 6.66 -9.71
N ALA A 91 8.90 6.48 -10.20
CA ALA A 91 9.78 5.41 -9.74
C ALA A 91 10.07 5.54 -8.23
N ALA A 92 10.33 6.75 -7.75
CA ALA A 92 10.54 7.01 -6.33
C ALA A 92 9.30 6.69 -5.47
N GLN A 93 8.08 7.01 -5.93
CA GLN A 93 6.85 6.64 -5.21
C GLN A 93 6.65 5.12 -5.16
N GLN A 94 6.91 4.41 -6.25
CA GLN A 94 6.80 2.95 -6.30
C GLN A 94 7.77 2.28 -5.32
N LEU A 95 8.99 2.80 -5.21
CA LEU A 95 9.96 2.32 -4.23
C LEU A 95 9.54 2.67 -2.80
N TRP A 96 9.03 3.88 -2.56
CA TRP A 96 8.51 4.27 -1.25
C TRP A 96 7.35 3.36 -0.78
N LEU A 97 6.42 2.97 -1.67
CA LEU A 97 5.35 2.03 -1.33
C LEU A 97 5.91 0.69 -0.83
N LYS A 98 6.94 0.16 -1.51
CA LYS A 98 7.62 -1.08 -1.10
C LYS A 98 8.32 -0.91 0.24
N GLN A 99 8.96 0.23 0.47
CA GLN A 99 9.61 0.56 1.74
C GLN A 99 8.58 0.62 2.87
N ARG A 100 7.48 1.36 2.70
CA ARG A 100 6.39 1.45 3.69
C ARG A 100 5.87 0.08 4.08
N ASP A 101 5.59 -0.76 3.09
CA ASP A 101 5.05 -2.10 3.34
C ASP A 101 6.10 -3.02 4.00
N ALA A 102 7.40 -2.82 3.72
CA ALA A 102 8.49 -3.54 4.38
C ALA A 102 8.66 -3.10 5.84
N ASP A 103 8.59 -1.79 6.11
CA ASP A 103 8.66 -1.25 7.47
C ASP A 103 7.46 -1.70 8.31
N LEU A 104 6.26 -1.74 7.75
CA LEU A 104 5.08 -2.30 8.43
C LEU A 104 5.30 -3.77 8.77
N LYS A 105 5.86 -4.58 7.86
CA LYS A 105 6.21 -5.98 8.16
C LYS A 105 7.26 -6.11 9.26
N ALA A 106 8.19 -5.16 9.35
CA ALA A 106 9.20 -5.15 10.41
C ALA A 106 8.58 -4.76 11.77
N LEU A 107 7.76 -3.71 11.80
CA LEU A 107 7.05 -3.24 12.99
C LEU A 107 6.06 -4.29 13.53
N PHE A 108 5.37 -4.97 12.62
CA PHE A 108 4.37 -5.98 12.90
C PHE A 108 4.84 -7.38 12.46
N SER A 109 6.02 -7.76 12.93
CA SER A 109 6.67 -9.01 12.53
C SER A 109 5.88 -10.26 12.92
N LEU A 110 5.74 -11.21 11.99
CA LEU A 110 5.07 -12.48 12.22
C LEU A 110 5.99 -13.63 11.79
N ALA A 111 6.06 -14.68 12.61
CA ALA A 111 6.67 -15.93 12.20
C ALA A 111 5.81 -16.62 11.11
N LEU A 112 6.38 -17.60 10.42
CA LEU A 112 5.66 -18.36 9.39
C LEU A 112 4.43 -19.03 10.02
N ASN A 113 3.25 -18.78 9.44
CA ASN A 113 1.94 -19.26 9.91
C ASN A 113 1.51 -18.73 11.30
N GLU A 114 2.16 -17.68 11.82
CA GLU A 114 1.74 -17.05 13.07
C GLU A 114 0.45 -16.25 12.88
N ASN A 115 -0.52 -16.48 13.76
CA ASN A 115 -1.78 -15.74 13.73
C ASN A 115 -1.57 -14.32 14.32
N PRO A 116 -1.83 -13.24 13.56
CA PRO A 116 -1.62 -11.88 14.05
C PRO A 116 -2.44 -11.54 15.30
N GLN A 117 -3.69 -12.01 15.36
CA GLN A 117 -4.58 -11.78 16.51
C GLN A 117 -4.12 -12.56 17.74
N ALA A 118 -3.51 -13.73 17.57
CA ALA A 118 -2.93 -14.48 18.68
C ALA A 118 -1.71 -13.77 19.30
N LYS A 119 -0.89 -13.11 18.47
CA LYS A 119 0.31 -12.38 18.93
C LYS A 119 0.01 -10.97 19.44
N TYR A 120 -0.79 -10.22 18.71
CA TYR A 120 -1.00 -8.79 18.90
C TYR A 120 -2.40 -8.43 19.41
N GLY A 121 -3.29 -9.41 19.55
CA GLY A 121 -4.67 -9.20 20.00
C GLY A 121 -5.54 -8.50 18.96
N SER A 122 -6.72 -8.07 19.40
CA SER A 122 -7.74 -7.42 18.56
C SER A 122 -7.35 -6.01 18.09
N VAL A 123 -6.38 -5.37 18.75
CA VAL A 123 -5.88 -4.02 18.40
C VAL A 123 -4.92 -4.03 17.21
N TYR A 124 -4.44 -5.21 16.78
CA TYR A 124 -3.50 -5.37 15.67
C TYR A 124 -3.91 -4.59 14.41
N PHE A 125 -5.16 -4.76 13.99
CA PHE A 125 -5.67 -4.15 12.77
C PHE A 125 -5.68 -2.61 12.85
N MET A 126 -6.12 -2.09 14.01
CA MET A 126 -6.15 -0.66 14.29
C MET A 126 -4.74 -0.05 14.25
N GLU A 127 -3.80 -0.63 15.00
CA GLU A 127 -2.42 -0.13 15.07
C GLU A 127 -1.71 -0.22 13.72
N TYR A 128 -1.91 -1.30 12.97
CA TYR A 128 -1.37 -1.44 11.62
C TYR A 128 -1.89 -0.34 10.69
N ALA A 129 -3.21 -0.09 10.70
CA ALA A 129 -3.82 0.94 9.87
C ALA A 129 -3.34 2.35 10.26
N TYR A 130 -3.25 2.67 11.56
CA TYR A 130 -2.72 3.95 12.01
C TYR A 130 -1.23 4.13 11.68
N ALA A 131 -0.41 3.11 11.84
CA ALA A 131 1.00 3.16 11.43
C ALA A 131 1.12 3.45 9.93
N LYS A 132 0.35 2.74 9.10
CA LYS A 132 0.33 2.97 7.66
C LYS A 132 -0.16 4.36 7.30
N ALA A 133 -1.16 4.89 8.02
CA ALA A 133 -1.68 6.24 7.82
C ALA A 133 -0.60 7.28 8.11
N ARG A 134 0.05 7.24 9.28
CA ARG A 134 1.14 8.15 9.65
C ARG A 134 2.25 8.17 8.60
N MET A 135 2.73 7.00 8.19
CA MET A 135 3.77 6.93 7.14
C MET A 135 3.33 7.55 5.80
N THR A 136 2.04 7.45 5.49
CA THR A 136 1.45 8.01 4.27
C THR A 136 1.31 9.54 4.38
N GLU A 137 0.91 10.05 5.54
CA GLU A 137 0.90 11.49 5.86
C GLU A 137 2.32 12.08 5.81
N ASP A 138 3.31 11.39 6.37
CA ASP A 138 4.72 11.81 6.33
C ASP A 138 5.21 11.95 4.88
N ARG A 139 4.84 11.00 4.02
CA ARG A 139 5.16 11.05 2.60
C ARG A 139 4.46 12.19 1.89
N ALA A 140 3.19 12.40 2.18
CA ALA A 140 2.40 13.51 1.66
C ALA A 140 3.06 14.85 2.01
N ARG A 141 3.46 15.05 3.28
CA ARG A 141 4.18 16.25 3.73
C ARG A 141 5.51 16.42 3.02
N TRP A 142 6.33 15.38 2.94
CA TRP A 142 7.61 15.45 2.22
C TRP A 142 7.42 15.85 0.76
N LEU A 143 6.43 15.28 0.07
CA LEU A 143 6.14 15.62 -1.31
C LEU A 143 5.69 17.07 -1.49
N ARG A 144 4.81 17.54 -0.61
CA ARG A 144 4.36 18.93 -0.62
C ARG A 144 5.54 19.89 -0.47
N THR A 145 6.40 19.65 0.52
CA THR A 145 7.54 20.51 0.78
C THR A 145 8.55 20.48 -0.36
N GLU A 146 8.96 19.30 -0.83
CA GLU A 146 10.04 19.22 -1.83
C GLU A 146 9.60 19.55 -3.26
N PHE A 147 8.36 19.24 -3.64
CA PHE A 147 7.92 19.35 -5.03
C PHE A 147 6.93 20.49 -5.30
N LEU A 148 6.34 21.10 -4.27
CA LEU A 148 5.42 22.24 -4.43
C LEU A 148 5.95 23.50 -3.75
N GLU A 149 6.45 23.42 -2.51
CA GLU A 149 6.88 24.59 -1.75
C GLU A 149 8.31 25.01 -2.12
N ASN A 150 9.26 24.08 -2.07
CA ASN A 150 10.66 24.34 -2.38
C ASN A 150 10.92 24.47 -3.89
N ALA A 151 10.03 23.94 -4.73
CA ALA A 151 10.16 24.03 -6.20
C ALA A 151 10.10 25.48 -6.72
N ASN A 152 9.52 26.40 -5.93
CA ASN A 152 9.39 27.81 -6.28
C ASN A 152 10.45 28.72 -5.62
N LYS A 153 11.42 28.13 -4.90
CA LYS A 153 12.54 28.89 -4.35
C LYS A 153 13.63 29.05 -5.43
N PRO A 154 14.16 30.28 -5.61
CA PRO A 154 15.19 30.56 -6.61
C PRO A 154 16.52 29.84 -6.32
#